data_AF-A0A2T9YRW9-F1
#
_entry.id   AF-A0A2T9YRW9-F1
#
_cell.length_a   1.000
_cell.length_b   1.000
_cell.length_c   1.000
_cell.angle_alpha   90.00
_cell.angle_beta   90.00
_cell.angle_gamma   90.00
#
_symmetry.space_group_name_H-M   'P 1'
#
loop_
_entity.id
_entity.type
_entity.pdbx_description
1 polymer ?
#
loop_
_entity_poly.entity_id
_entity_poly.type
_entity_poly.pdbx_seq_one_letter_code
_entity_poly.pdbx_strand_id
1 'polypeptide(L)'
;MNEATLQRIEELTEKVNQLLLARETVPAPITVTEPEDEFITTRAPASELKIYPMLKDALPSIEEDFFRIQLTEEEQKDAIYSHVKNLSGLIKRPPNTPIPKARAIGATLAATSGVPVENIVLHAFWSNYNMFDTYYRLDRSTQSNMTEAVLPLE
;
A
#
# COMPACT_ATOMS: atom_id res chain seq x y z
N MET A 1 51.93 19.35 -4.20
CA MET A 1 50.65 20.09 -4.17
C MET A 1 50.93 21.49 -4.69
N ASN A 2 50.27 21.90 -5.77
CA ASN A 2 50.57 23.14 -6.50
C ASN A 2 49.72 24.30 -5.95
N GLU A 3 50.26 25.53 -5.95
CA GLU A 3 49.53 26.72 -5.45
C GLU A 3 48.17 26.91 -6.11
N ALA A 4 48.04 26.56 -7.39
CA ALA A 4 46.77 26.59 -8.11
C ALA A 4 45.68 25.69 -7.48
N THR A 5 46.05 24.56 -6.87
CA THR A 5 45.09 23.71 -6.15
C THR A 5 44.67 24.30 -4.81
N LEU A 6 45.58 24.98 -4.11
CA LEU A 6 45.26 25.65 -2.85
C LEU A 6 44.30 26.83 -3.09
N GLN A 7 44.57 27.64 -4.11
CA GLN A 7 43.68 28.74 -4.51
C GLN A 7 42.27 28.24 -4.87
N ARG A 8 42.17 27.11 -5.58
CA ARG A 8 40.88 26.54 -5.96
C ARG A 8 40.08 26.02 -4.77
N ILE A 9 40.75 25.47 -3.77
CA ILE A 9 40.11 25.02 -2.52
C ILE A 9 39.59 26.22 -1.73
N GLU A 10 40.38 27.28 -1.64
CA GLU A 10 39.99 28.52 -0.95
C GLU A 10 38.79 29.19 -1.63
N GLU A 11 38.80 29.29 -2.97
CA GLU A 11 37.67 29.82 -3.75
C GLU A 11 36.39 28.99 -3.55
N LEU A 12 36.51 27.67 -3.52
CA LEU A 12 35.36 26.78 -3.31
C LEU A 12 34.80 26.94 -1.89
N THR A 13 35.68 27.09 -0.90
CA THR A 13 35.31 27.29 0.50
C THR A 13 34.53 28.59 0.67
N GLU A 14 34.99 29.67 0.04
CA GLU A 14 34.29 30.96 0.06
C GLU A 14 32.90 30.86 -0.60
N LYS A 15 32.78 30.18 -1.75
CA LYS A 15 31.49 29.96 -2.40
C LYS A 15 30.50 29.16 -1.54
N VAL A 16 30.98 28.16 -0.80
CA VAL A 16 30.14 27.38 0.12
C VAL A 16 29.69 28.24 1.30
N ASN A 17 30.55 29.09 1.84
CA ASN A 17 30.20 30.00 2.93
C ASN A 17 29.14 31.03 2.49
N GLN A 18 29.27 31.58 1.28
CA GLN A 18 28.27 32.48 0.70
C GLN A 18 26.91 31.80 0.52
N LEU A 19 26.89 30.53 0.08
CA LEU A 19 25.66 29.74 -0.01
C LEU A 19 25.05 29.44 1.35
N LEU A 20 25.87 29.17 2.36
CA LEU A 20 25.41 28.93 3.73
C LEU A 20 24.76 30.20 4.32
N LEU A 21 25.39 31.36 4.11
CA LEU A 21 24.86 32.66 4.52
C LEU A 21 23.57 33.03 3.77
N ALA A 22 23.48 32.71 2.47
CA ALA A 22 22.28 32.89 1.66
C ALA A 22 21.12 32.00 2.12
N ARG A 23 21.40 30.78 2.61
CA ARG A 23 20.39 29.91 3.21
C ARG A 23 19.91 30.43 4.57
N GLU A 24 20.80 31.04 5.35
CA GLU A 24 20.52 31.49 6.71
C GLU A 24 19.80 32.85 6.72
N THR A 25 19.96 33.64 5.66
CA THR A 25 19.21 34.90 5.43
C THR A 25 17.82 34.69 4.84
N VAL A 26 17.38 33.44 4.63
CA VAL A 26 15.97 33.11 4.44
C VAL A 26 15.35 32.97 5.83
N PRO A 27 14.61 33.97 6.35
CA PRO A 27 13.77 33.73 7.50
C PRO A 27 12.76 32.63 7.14
N ALA A 28 12.38 31.85 8.15
CA ALA A 28 11.27 30.89 8.20
C ALA A 28 10.22 31.04 7.07
N PRO A 29 9.71 29.91 6.53
CA PRO A 29 9.05 29.80 5.23
C PRO A 29 8.17 31.02 4.92
N ILE A 30 8.66 31.85 4.01
CA ILE A 30 7.85 32.88 3.36
C ILE A 30 6.84 32.09 2.53
N THR A 31 5.61 32.09 3.01
CA THR A 31 4.42 31.74 2.24
C THR A 31 4.42 32.58 0.98
N VAL A 32 4.90 32.00 -0.12
CA VAL A 32 4.46 32.38 -1.45
C VAL A 32 2.99 31.97 -1.49
N THR A 33 2.10 32.93 -1.25
CA THR A 33 0.68 32.79 -1.60
C THR A 33 0.57 32.68 -3.12
N GLU A 34 0.78 31.47 -3.64
CA GLU A 34 0.07 31.01 -4.82
C GLU A 34 -1.43 30.96 -4.48
N PRO A 35 -2.33 31.24 -5.43
CA PRO A 35 -3.76 31.05 -5.18
C PRO A 35 -3.96 29.59 -4.78
N GLU A 36 -4.37 29.37 -3.54
CA GLU A 36 -4.59 28.03 -3.01
C GLU A 36 -5.62 27.32 -3.91
N ASP A 37 -5.16 26.24 -4.55
CA ASP A 37 -6.02 25.31 -5.26
C ASP A 37 -7.06 24.80 -4.24
N GLU A 38 -8.35 24.91 -4.57
CA GLU A 38 -9.48 24.59 -3.70
C GLU A 38 -9.45 23.13 -3.18
N PHE A 39 -8.62 22.28 -3.82
CA PHE A 39 -8.40 20.88 -3.45
C PHE A 39 -7.10 20.60 -2.67
N ILE A 40 -6.26 21.61 -2.40
CA ILE A 40 -5.02 21.44 -1.63
C ILE A 40 -5.21 22.00 -0.22
N THR A 41 -5.42 21.10 0.74
CA THR A 41 -5.42 21.43 2.17
C THR A 41 -4.05 21.16 2.77
N THR A 42 -3.42 22.20 3.31
CA THR A 42 -2.19 22.04 4.11
C THR A 42 -2.53 21.33 5.42
N ARG A 43 -1.99 20.13 5.62
CA ARG A 43 -2.18 19.33 6.85
C ARG A 43 -1.47 20.03 8.03
N ALA A 44 -2.14 20.10 9.18
CA ALA A 44 -1.57 20.66 10.41
C ALA A 44 -0.23 19.97 10.78
N PRO A 45 0.74 20.72 11.35
CA PRO A 45 2.03 20.16 11.74
C PRO A 45 1.83 19.02 12.75
N ALA A 46 2.48 17.89 12.51
CA ALA A 46 2.37 16.71 13.36
C ALA A 46 2.98 17.00 14.74
N SER A 47 2.13 17.11 15.77
CA SER A 47 2.55 17.12 17.16
C SER A 47 2.78 15.68 17.64
N GLU A 48 3.95 15.39 18.20
CA GLU A 48 4.25 14.11 18.81
C GLU A 48 3.54 13.99 20.18
N LEU A 49 2.67 13.00 20.33
CA LEU A 49 1.93 12.78 21.58
C LEU A 49 2.85 12.14 22.62
N LYS A 50 3.16 12.87 23.68
CA LYS A 50 3.87 12.30 24.83
C LYS A 50 2.91 11.45 25.66
N ILE A 51 3.32 10.21 25.97
CA ILE A 51 2.56 9.30 26.83
C ILE A 51 2.51 9.89 28.24
N TYR A 52 1.31 9.98 28.83
CA TYR A 52 1.13 10.47 30.19
C TYR A 52 1.72 9.47 31.21
N PRO A 53 2.40 9.93 32.28
CA PRO A 53 3.02 9.05 33.27
C PRO A 53 2.00 8.14 33.97
N MET A 54 0.80 8.65 34.26
CA MET A 54 -0.29 7.85 34.82
C MET A 54 -0.71 6.69 33.91
N LEU A 55 -0.60 6.87 32.59
CA LEU A 55 -0.92 5.85 31.61
C LEU A 55 0.18 4.79 31.51
N LYS A 56 1.45 5.20 31.70
CA LYS A 56 2.60 4.29 31.82
C LYS A 56 2.51 3.40 33.07
N ASP A 57 2.06 3.95 34.19
CA ASP A 57 1.93 3.17 35.44
C ASP A 57 0.75 2.18 35.39
N ALA A 58 -0.37 2.59 34.78
CA ALA A 58 -1.55 1.74 34.64
C ALA A 58 -1.39 0.66 33.56
N LEU A 59 -0.63 0.97 32.50
CA LEU A 59 -0.37 0.10 31.36
C LEU A 59 1.13 0.16 30.98
N PRO A 60 2.01 -0.54 31.71
CA PRO A 60 3.46 -0.54 31.41
C PRO A 60 3.78 -0.96 29.97
N SER A 61 2.95 -1.84 29.39
CA SER A 61 3.05 -2.31 28.01
C SER A 61 2.70 -1.26 26.94
N ILE A 62 2.28 -0.05 27.33
CA ILE A 62 2.09 1.05 26.36
C ILE A 62 3.41 1.62 25.83
N GLU A 63 4.50 1.45 26.60
CA GLU A 63 5.86 1.77 26.16
C GLU A 63 6.35 0.74 25.13
N GLU A 64 5.93 -0.50 25.31
CA GLU A 64 6.11 -1.63 24.38
C GLU A 64 5.01 -1.61 23.32
N ASP A 65 4.97 -0.52 22.58
CA ASP A 65 4.29 -0.32 21.29
C ASP A 65 3.32 -1.46 20.91
N PHE A 66 2.13 -1.49 21.49
CA PHE A 66 1.10 -2.51 21.24
C PHE A 66 0.79 -2.67 19.73
N PHE A 67 1.05 -1.62 18.94
CA PHE A 67 0.88 -1.58 17.49
C PHE A 67 2.16 -1.93 16.71
N ARG A 68 3.30 -2.04 17.38
CA ARG A 68 4.57 -2.54 16.86
C ARG A 68 5.13 -3.69 17.70
N ILE A 69 4.29 -4.68 18.03
CA ILE A 69 4.86 -6.02 18.07
C ILE A 69 5.44 -6.22 16.66
N GLN A 70 6.77 -6.16 16.55
CA GLN A 70 7.50 -6.58 15.36
C GLN A 70 7.33 -8.09 15.27
N LEU A 71 6.09 -8.51 14.99
CA LEU A 71 5.79 -9.86 14.62
C LEU A 71 6.74 -10.13 13.45
N THR A 72 7.59 -11.14 13.61
CA THR A 72 8.55 -11.45 12.55
C THR A 72 7.78 -11.66 11.25
N GLU A 73 8.37 -11.37 10.09
CA GLU A 73 7.63 -11.49 8.81
C GLU A 73 6.94 -12.84 8.67
N GLU A 74 7.54 -13.89 9.23
CA GLU A 74 6.98 -15.25 9.23
C GLU A 74 5.77 -15.41 10.15
N GLU A 75 5.83 -14.90 11.37
CA GLU A 75 4.68 -14.91 12.27
C GLU A 75 3.53 -14.03 11.72
N GLN A 76 3.86 -12.91 11.07
CA GLN A 76 2.86 -12.07 10.40
C GLN A 76 2.21 -12.78 9.23
N LYS A 77 2.99 -13.44 8.37
CA LYS A 77 2.48 -14.25 7.26
C LYS A 77 1.60 -15.38 7.77
N ASP A 78 1.99 -16.07 8.84
CA ASP A 78 1.21 -17.18 9.42
C ASP A 78 -0.09 -16.70 10.07
N ALA A 79 -0.06 -15.58 10.81
CA ALA A 79 -1.25 -14.96 11.37
C ALA A 79 -2.25 -14.55 10.28
N ILE A 80 -1.78 -13.92 9.20
CA ILE A 80 -2.62 -13.55 8.05
C ILE A 80 -3.15 -14.81 7.36
N TYR A 81 -2.30 -15.80 7.10
CA TYR A 81 -2.67 -17.04 6.41
C TYR A 81 -3.73 -17.82 7.18
N SER A 82 -3.54 -18.02 8.49
CA SER A 82 -4.48 -18.71 9.37
C SER A 82 -5.82 -17.97 9.45
N HIS A 83 -5.79 -16.64 9.58
CA HIS A 83 -7.00 -15.84 9.62
C HIS A 83 -7.80 -15.92 8.31
N VAL A 84 -7.14 -15.73 7.17
CA VAL A 84 -7.76 -15.85 5.84
C VAL A 84 -8.31 -17.26 5.60
N LYS A 85 -7.59 -18.29 6.04
CA LYS A 85 -8.05 -19.69 5.95
C LYS A 85 -9.33 -19.91 6.76
N ASN A 86 -9.40 -19.40 7.99
CA ASN A 86 -10.59 -19.48 8.82
C ASN A 86 -11.79 -18.80 8.17
N LEU A 87 -11.60 -17.58 7.64
CA LEU A 87 -12.65 -16.86 6.91
C LEU A 87 -13.12 -17.62 5.66
N SER A 88 -12.19 -18.18 4.89
CA SER A 88 -12.53 -18.95 3.68
C SER A 88 -13.34 -20.22 3.99
N GLY A 89 -13.17 -20.80 5.20
CA GLY A 89 -13.97 -21.93 5.68
C GLY A 89 -15.44 -21.59 5.98
N LEU A 90 -15.77 -20.29 6.15
CA LEU A 90 -17.15 -19.83 6.39
C LEU A 90 -17.97 -19.67 5.11
N ILE A 91 -17.33 -19.74 3.93
CA ILE A 91 -18.01 -19.61 2.65
C ILE A 91 -18.92 -20.82 2.43
N LYS A 92 -20.24 -20.59 2.32
CA LYS A 92 -21.23 -21.64 2.02
C LYS A 92 -20.89 -22.32 0.70
N ARG A 93 -20.89 -23.65 0.70
CA ARG A 93 -20.48 -24.42 -0.48
C ARG A 93 -21.17 -25.78 -0.57
N PRO A 94 -21.39 -26.31 -1.79
CA PRO A 94 -21.70 -27.72 -1.98
C PRO A 94 -20.70 -28.67 -1.29
N PRO A 95 -21.17 -29.85 -0.83
CA PRO A 95 -20.30 -30.86 -0.23
C PRO A 95 -19.21 -31.34 -1.21
N ASN A 96 -18.05 -31.75 -0.69
CA ASN A 96 -16.91 -32.31 -1.43
C ASN A 96 -16.16 -31.36 -2.39
N THR A 97 -16.23 -30.05 -2.18
CA THR A 97 -15.47 -29.09 -2.99
C THR A 97 -14.36 -28.41 -2.16
N PRO A 98 -13.15 -28.23 -2.72
CA PRO A 98 -11.95 -27.79 -1.98
C PRO A 98 -11.94 -26.29 -1.69
N ILE A 99 -11.58 -25.84 -0.47
CA ILE A 99 -11.66 -24.43 -0.02
C ILE A 99 -10.99 -23.50 -1.04
N PRO A 100 -11.66 -22.43 -1.51
CA PRO A 100 -11.11 -21.63 -2.57
C PRO A 100 -9.96 -20.82 -2.00
N LYS A 101 -8.84 -20.77 -2.72
CA LYS A 101 -7.73 -19.91 -2.32
C LYS A 101 -8.18 -18.45 -2.38
N ALA A 102 -7.79 -17.62 -1.41
CA ALA A 102 -8.15 -16.21 -1.42
C ALA A 102 -7.81 -15.50 -2.73
N ARG A 103 -6.64 -15.83 -3.34
CA ARG A 103 -6.23 -15.31 -4.65
C ARG A 103 -7.18 -15.70 -5.79
N ALA A 104 -7.82 -16.87 -5.72
CA ALA A 104 -8.81 -17.33 -6.72
C ALA A 104 -10.08 -16.47 -6.71
N ILE A 105 -10.48 -15.97 -5.54
CA ILE A 105 -11.70 -15.19 -5.36
C ILE A 105 -11.59 -13.85 -6.12
N GLY A 106 -10.51 -13.09 -5.88
CA GLY A 106 -10.31 -11.80 -6.53
C GLY A 106 -10.22 -11.90 -8.05
N ALA A 107 -9.50 -12.90 -8.56
CA ALA A 107 -9.38 -13.12 -10.00
C ALA A 107 -10.70 -13.57 -10.66
N THR A 108 -11.49 -14.42 -9.98
CA THR A 108 -12.81 -14.79 -10.48
C THR A 108 -13.76 -13.59 -10.49
N LEU A 109 -13.69 -12.72 -9.47
CA LEU A 109 -14.47 -11.49 -9.43
C LEU A 109 -14.07 -10.53 -10.56
N ALA A 110 -12.77 -10.36 -10.82
CA ALA A 110 -12.30 -9.56 -11.94
C ALA A 110 -12.80 -10.13 -13.29
N ALA A 111 -12.73 -11.45 -13.47
CA ALA A 111 -13.21 -12.09 -14.70
C ALA A 111 -14.72 -11.94 -14.89
N THR A 112 -15.51 -12.07 -13.83
CA THR A 112 -16.98 -11.87 -13.88
C THR A 112 -17.37 -10.41 -14.13
N SER A 113 -16.55 -9.46 -13.69
CA SER A 113 -16.67 -8.03 -14.03
C SER A 113 -16.20 -7.68 -15.45
N GLY A 114 -15.78 -8.65 -16.25
CA GLY A 114 -15.35 -8.43 -17.64
C GLY A 114 -13.93 -7.89 -17.80
N VAL A 115 -13.10 -7.95 -16.75
CA VAL A 115 -11.68 -7.58 -16.87
C VAL A 115 -10.98 -8.53 -17.85
N PRO A 116 -10.15 -8.02 -18.79
CA PRO A 116 -9.41 -8.85 -19.72
C PRO A 116 -8.58 -9.90 -18.99
N VAL A 117 -8.72 -11.15 -19.42
CA VAL A 117 -8.11 -12.29 -18.75
C VAL A 117 -6.58 -12.22 -18.72
N GLU A 118 -5.98 -11.64 -19.76
CA GLU A 118 -4.53 -11.38 -19.84
C GLU A 118 -4.07 -10.51 -18.67
N ASN A 119 -4.81 -9.45 -18.35
CA ASN A 119 -4.50 -8.56 -17.23
C ASN A 119 -4.64 -9.30 -15.89
N ILE A 120 -5.64 -10.17 -15.76
CA ILE A 120 -5.84 -10.99 -14.55
C ILE A 120 -4.66 -11.95 -14.36
N VAL A 121 -4.25 -12.66 -15.41
CA VAL A 121 -3.13 -13.61 -15.37
C VAL A 121 -1.82 -12.92 -15.01
N LEU A 122 -1.55 -11.75 -15.61
CA LEU A 122 -0.39 -10.93 -15.32
C LEU A 122 -0.38 -10.42 -13.87
N HIS A 123 -1.49 -9.84 -13.40
CA HIS A 123 -1.59 -9.32 -12.02
C HIS A 123 -1.60 -10.41 -10.95
N ALA A 124 -2.14 -11.59 -11.25
CA ALA A 124 -2.17 -12.72 -10.32
C ALA A 124 -0.85 -13.52 -10.31
N PHE A 125 0.11 -13.17 -11.16
CA PHE A 125 1.39 -13.86 -11.37
C PHE A 125 1.22 -15.35 -11.71
N TRP A 126 0.29 -15.66 -12.61
CA TRP A 126 0.12 -17.03 -13.11
C TRP A 126 0.95 -17.26 -14.37
N SER A 127 1.42 -18.50 -14.54
CA SER A 127 2.29 -18.86 -15.67
C SER A 127 1.58 -18.79 -17.02
N ASN A 128 0.26 -19.01 -17.05
CA ASN A 128 -0.56 -18.91 -18.26
C ASN A 128 -2.05 -18.86 -17.91
N TYR A 129 -2.88 -18.60 -18.94
CA TYR A 129 -4.33 -18.65 -18.84
C TYR A 129 -4.85 -20.02 -18.36
N ASN A 130 -4.27 -21.12 -18.83
CA ASN A 130 -4.72 -22.46 -18.44
C ASN A 130 -4.60 -22.71 -16.92
N MET A 131 -3.54 -22.19 -16.30
CA MET A 131 -3.33 -22.25 -14.86
C MET A 131 -4.49 -21.56 -14.13
N PHE A 132 -4.86 -20.36 -14.58
CA PHE A 132 -6.02 -19.65 -14.05
C PHE A 132 -7.30 -20.46 -14.27
N ASP A 133 -7.63 -20.78 -15.51
CA ASP A 133 -8.93 -21.31 -15.91
C ASP A 133 -9.22 -22.70 -15.34
N THR A 134 -8.16 -23.53 -15.20
CA THR A 134 -8.30 -24.91 -14.72
C THR A 134 -8.28 -24.99 -13.20
N TYR A 135 -7.43 -24.22 -12.52
CA TYR A 135 -7.16 -24.41 -11.09
C TYR A 135 -7.65 -23.30 -10.17
N TYR A 136 -7.84 -22.08 -10.68
CA TYR A 136 -8.15 -20.90 -9.86
C TYR A 136 -9.46 -20.21 -10.26
N ARG A 137 -10.04 -20.51 -11.41
CA ARG A 137 -11.33 -19.97 -11.82
C ARG A 137 -12.45 -20.72 -11.11
N LEU A 138 -13.11 -20.03 -10.17
CA LEU A 138 -14.17 -20.64 -9.34
C LEU A 138 -15.50 -20.70 -10.07
N ASP A 139 -15.74 -19.77 -10.99
CA ASP A 139 -16.95 -19.73 -11.80
C ASP A 139 -16.61 -19.42 -13.27
N ARG A 140 -17.27 -20.17 -14.16
CA ARG A 140 -17.21 -20.01 -15.62
C ARG A 140 -18.48 -19.40 -16.18
N SER A 141 -19.43 -19.00 -15.35
CA SER A 141 -20.63 -18.30 -15.78
C SER A 141 -20.24 -16.94 -16.39
N THR A 142 -19.98 -16.94 -17.69
CA THR A 142 -20.17 -15.74 -18.51
C THR A 142 -21.68 -15.55 -18.51
N GLN A 143 -22.18 -14.50 -17.87
CA GLN A 143 -23.60 -14.11 -17.77
C GLN A 143 -24.53 -15.09 -18.50
N SER A 144 -25.18 -15.98 -17.76
CA SER A 144 -25.89 -17.16 -18.29
C SER A 144 -27.08 -16.85 -19.21
N ASN A 145 -27.29 -15.60 -19.60
CA ASN A 145 -28.20 -15.19 -20.65
C ASN A 145 -27.64 -13.95 -21.35
N MET A 146 -26.83 -14.15 -22.41
CA MET A 146 -26.54 -13.05 -23.37
C MET A 146 -27.85 -12.41 -23.88
N THR A 147 -28.94 -13.19 -23.90
CA THR A 147 -30.28 -12.74 -24.29
C THR A 147 -30.88 -11.70 -23.33
N GLU A 148 -30.73 -11.83 -22.00
CA GLU A 148 -31.22 -10.82 -21.04
C GLU A 148 -30.38 -9.54 -21.06
N ALA A 149 -29.08 -9.65 -21.34
CA ALA A 149 -28.19 -8.50 -21.46
C ALA A 149 -28.43 -7.67 -22.73
N VAL A 150 -28.90 -8.31 -23.81
CA VAL A 150 -29.17 -7.66 -25.11
C VAL A 150 -30.65 -7.27 -25.26
N LEU A 151 -31.56 -8.05 -24.70
CA LEU A 151 -33.00 -7.79 -24.71
C LEU A 151 -33.52 -7.86 -23.27
N PRO A 152 -33.71 -6.71 -22.58
CA PRO A 152 -34.45 -6.71 -21.34
C PRO A 152 -35.87 -7.19 -21.64
N LEU A 153 -36.21 -8.39 -21.18
CA LEU A 153 -37.57 -8.89 -21.23
C LEU A 153 -38.34 -8.17 -20.11
N GLU A 154 -39.13 -7.17 -20.51
CA GLU A 154 -40.21 -6.59 -19.69
C GLU A 154 -41.30 -7.63 -19.40
#